data_AF-A0A3M8RPA0-F1
#
_entry.id   AF-A0A3M8RPA0-F1
#
_cell.length_a   1.000
_cell.length_b   1.000
_cell.length_c   1.000
_cell.angle_alpha   90.00
_cell.angle_beta   90.00
_cell.angle_gamma   90.00
#
_symmetry.space_group_name_H-M   'P 1'
#
loop_
_entity.id
_entity.type
_entity.pdbx_description
1 polymer ?
#
loop_
_entity_poly.entity_id
_entity_poly.type
_entity_poly.pdbx_seq_one_letter_code
_entity_poly.pdbx_strand_id
1 'polypeptide(L)'
;MAVQLGAAPHRLFFLAGAIQLVLTQVYWMANLAAFTVSLPGFPGAAGANPFLAHGFLMIYGIFPFFIIGFLFTAYPRWLEGPDIPKSAYRRVFLALAAGMLCAYLGIF
;
A
#
# COMPACT_ATOMS: atom_id res chain seq x y z
N MET A 1 17.26 11.52 -8.34
CA MET A 1 15.84 11.17 -8.10
C MET A 1 15.60 10.49 -6.74
N ALA A 2 16.29 9.40 -6.38
CA ALA A 2 16.10 8.71 -5.09
C ALA A 2 16.34 9.58 -3.82
N VAL A 3 17.30 10.52 -3.88
CA VAL A 3 17.60 11.48 -2.80
C VAL A 3 16.41 12.38 -2.47
N GLN A 4 15.56 12.68 -3.46
CA GLN A 4 14.45 13.64 -3.34
C GLN A 4 13.20 13.02 -2.70
N LEU A 5 13.01 11.71 -2.87
CA LEU A 5 11.93 10.93 -2.26
C LEU A 5 12.18 10.70 -0.76
N GLY A 6 13.44 10.43 -0.38
CA GLY A 6 13.86 10.32 1.02
C GLY A 6 14.18 11.67 1.70
N ALA A 7 13.76 12.79 1.11
CA ALA A 7 13.98 14.11 1.73
C ALA A 7 12.93 14.42 2.81
N ALA A 8 11.71 13.89 2.65
CA ALA A 8 10.62 14.03 3.60
C ALA A 8 9.81 12.72 3.66
N PRO A 9 9.35 12.28 4.85
CA PRO A 9 8.73 10.98 5.01
C PRO A 9 7.47 10.81 4.15
N HIS A 10 6.56 11.79 4.12
CA HIS A 10 5.32 11.68 3.34
C HIS A 10 5.53 11.40 1.85
N ARG A 11 6.62 11.87 1.22
CA ARG A 11 6.83 11.71 -0.23
C ARG A 11 6.97 10.24 -0.63
N LEU A 12 7.81 9.51 0.09
CA LEU A 12 8.06 8.09 -0.16
C LEU A 12 6.81 7.25 0.15
N PHE A 13 6.20 7.50 1.30
CA PHE A 13 5.02 6.76 1.75
C PHE A 13 3.80 7.03 0.88
N PHE A 14 3.53 8.28 0.49
CA PHE A 14 2.38 8.62 -0.35
C PHE A 14 2.53 8.09 -1.78
N LEU A 15 3.75 8.09 -2.32
CA LEU A 15 4.00 7.46 -3.61
C LEU A 15 3.68 5.96 -3.57
N ALA A 16 4.14 5.26 -2.53
CA ALA A 16 3.81 3.85 -2.35
C ALA A 16 2.30 3.64 -2.17
N GLY A 17 1.64 4.45 -1.34
CA GLY A 17 0.18 4.39 -1.16
C GLY A 17 -0.60 4.66 -2.45
N ALA A 18 -0.14 5.59 -3.29
CA ALA A 18 -0.74 5.87 -4.60
C ALA A 18 -0.54 4.70 -5.57
N ILE A 19 0.64 4.06 -5.58
CA ILE A 19 0.87 2.84 -6.35
C ILE A 19 -0.06 1.71 -5.87
N GLN A 20 -0.18 1.52 -4.55
CA GLN A 20 -1.09 0.53 -3.96
C GLN A 20 -2.54 0.78 -4.36
N LEU A 21 -2.98 2.03 -4.36
CA LEU A 21 -4.31 2.40 -4.84
C LEU A 21 -4.51 1.97 -6.31
N VAL A 22 -3.61 2.35 -7.21
CA VAL A 22 -3.72 1.99 -8.63
C VAL A 22 -3.71 0.47 -8.83
N LEU A 23 -2.78 -0.24 -8.18
CA LEU A 23 -2.71 -1.70 -8.27
C LEU A 23 -3.98 -2.38 -7.76
N THR A 24 -4.52 -1.91 -6.64
CA THR A 24 -5.77 -2.43 -6.05
C THR A 24 -6.96 -2.20 -6.96
N GLN A 25 -7.05 -1.03 -7.62
CA GLN A 25 -8.12 -0.75 -8.57
C GLN A 25 -8.01 -1.59 -9.84
N VAL A 26 -6.80 -1.74 -10.40
CA VAL A 26 -6.57 -2.62 -11.56
C VAL A 26 -6.93 -4.07 -11.23
N TYR A 27 -6.50 -4.57 -10.07
CA TYR A 27 -6.88 -5.89 -9.58
C TYR A 27 -8.41 -6.03 -9.46
N TRP A 28 -9.09 -5.04 -8.89
CA TRP A 28 -10.54 -5.12 -8.71
C TRP A 28 -11.30 -5.05 -10.03
N MET A 29 -10.89 -4.18 -10.95
CA MET A 29 -11.47 -4.08 -12.29
C MET A 29 -11.32 -5.39 -13.06
N ALA A 30 -10.16 -6.05 -12.98
CA ALA A 30 -9.96 -7.36 -13.61
C ALA A 30 -10.95 -8.39 -13.04
N ASN A 31 -11.12 -8.43 -11.72
CA ASN A 31 -12.09 -9.33 -11.07
C ASN A 31 -13.53 -9.07 -11.49
N LEU A 32 -13.97 -7.82 -11.52
CA LEU A 32 -15.32 -7.47 -11.97
C LEU A 32 -15.55 -7.84 -13.45
N ALA A 33 -14.60 -7.51 -14.33
CA ALA A 33 -14.71 -7.82 -15.76
C ALA A 33 -14.93 -9.32 -15.98
N ALA A 34 -14.24 -10.15 -15.23
CA ALA A 34 -14.38 -11.59 -15.37
C ALA A 34 -15.67 -12.18 -14.86
N PHE A 35 -16.17 -11.67 -13.72
CA PHE A 35 -17.51 -12.01 -13.28
C PHE A 35 -18.54 -11.67 -14.36
N THR A 36 -18.38 -10.53 -15.04
CA THR A 36 -19.35 -10.10 -16.07
C THR A 36 -19.34 -10.94 -17.35
N VAL A 37 -18.19 -11.48 -17.76
CA VAL A 37 -18.09 -12.28 -19.00
C VAL A 37 -18.11 -13.78 -18.78
N SER A 38 -18.35 -14.24 -17.53
CA SER A 38 -18.39 -15.67 -17.16
C SER A 38 -17.17 -16.46 -17.68
N LEU A 39 -15.99 -15.83 -17.65
CA LEU A 39 -14.74 -16.41 -18.14
C LEU A 39 -14.42 -17.70 -17.33
N PRO A 40 -14.48 -18.89 -17.95
CA PRO A 40 -14.10 -20.12 -17.28
C PRO A 40 -12.60 -20.07 -16.94
N GLY A 41 -12.24 -20.27 -15.68
CA GLY A 41 -10.84 -20.28 -15.22
C GLY A 41 -10.27 -18.93 -14.76
N PHE A 42 -11.12 -17.95 -14.45
CA PHE A 42 -10.66 -16.67 -13.89
C PHE A 42 -9.99 -16.83 -12.50
N PRO A 43 -9.02 -15.96 -12.07
CA PRO A 43 -8.12 -16.14 -10.92
C PRO A 43 -8.75 -16.21 -9.52
N GLY A 44 -10.06 -16.40 -9.39
CA GLY A 44 -10.69 -16.78 -8.13
C GLY A 44 -10.53 -18.27 -7.80
N ALA A 45 -10.02 -19.09 -8.73
CA ALA A 45 -9.91 -20.54 -8.55
C ALA A 45 -8.60 -21.01 -7.88
N ALA A 46 -7.53 -20.18 -7.88
CA ALA A 46 -6.20 -20.58 -7.42
C ALA A 46 -5.64 -19.76 -6.24
N GLY A 47 -6.28 -18.64 -5.88
CA GLY A 47 -5.79 -17.70 -4.86
C GLY A 47 -6.82 -17.39 -3.76
N ALA A 48 -6.58 -16.30 -3.03
CA ALA A 48 -7.49 -15.84 -1.98
C ALA A 48 -8.85 -15.40 -2.56
N ASN A 49 -9.91 -15.44 -1.72
CA ASN A 49 -11.23 -14.96 -2.11
C ASN A 49 -11.14 -13.50 -2.62
N PRO A 50 -11.56 -13.18 -3.85
CA PRO A 50 -11.33 -11.87 -4.43
C PRO A 50 -11.94 -10.68 -3.68
N PHE A 51 -13.10 -10.87 -3.07
CA PHE A 51 -13.77 -9.84 -2.27
C PHE A 51 -12.99 -9.56 -0.99
N LEU A 52 -12.54 -10.61 -0.29
CA LEU A 52 -11.73 -10.46 0.92
C LEU A 52 -10.36 -9.84 0.61
N ALA A 53 -9.73 -10.27 -0.48
CA ALA A 53 -8.48 -9.70 -0.95
C ALA A 53 -8.64 -8.21 -1.30
N HIS A 54 -9.69 -7.82 -2.04
CA HIS A 54 -9.96 -6.41 -2.32
C HIS A 54 -10.17 -5.59 -1.04
N GLY A 55 -10.99 -6.08 -0.11
CA GLY A 55 -11.22 -5.41 1.19
C GLY A 55 -9.91 -5.25 1.98
N PHE A 56 -9.08 -6.30 2.02
CA PHE A 56 -7.76 -6.24 2.66
C PHE A 56 -6.85 -5.20 2.00
N LEU A 57 -6.72 -5.22 0.66
CA LEU A 57 -5.88 -4.29 -0.09
C LEU A 57 -6.35 -2.83 0.11
N MET A 58 -7.67 -2.60 0.09
CA MET A 58 -8.24 -1.27 0.31
C MET A 58 -7.94 -0.73 1.71
N ILE A 59 -8.09 -1.55 2.74
CA ILE A 59 -7.93 -1.12 4.14
C ILE A 59 -6.47 -1.09 4.56
N TYR A 60 -5.72 -2.16 4.27
CA TYR A 60 -4.37 -2.38 4.79
C TYR A 60 -3.27 -2.16 3.75
N GLY A 61 -3.59 -2.26 2.46
CA GLY A 61 -2.64 -1.98 1.38
C GLY A 61 -2.48 -0.49 1.07
N ILE A 62 -3.53 0.31 1.27
CA ILE A 62 -3.54 1.74 0.91
C ILE A 62 -3.33 2.62 2.14
N PHE A 63 -4.25 2.57 3.11
CA PHE A 63 -4.29 3.55 4.20
C PHE A 63 -3.05 3.57 5.10
N PRO A 64 -2.44 2.44 5.49
CA PRO A 64 -1.27 2.47 6.36
C PRO A 64 -0.12 3.28 5.79
N PHE A 65 0.11 3.24 4.47
CA PHE A 65 1.13 4.08 3.84
C PHE A 65 0.83 5.57 4.01
N PHE A 66 -0.40 6.00 3.73
CA PHE A 66 -0.79 7.41 3.90
C PHE A 66 -0.79 7.84 5.37
N ILE A 67 -1.39 7.05 6.26
CA ILE A 67 -1.48 7.38 7.69
C ILE A 67 -0.07 7.51 8.30
N ILE A 68 0.80 6.53 8.08
CA ILE A 68 2.15 6.53 8.65
C ILE A 68 2.99 7.67 8.04
N GLY A 69 2.93 7.87 6.72
CA GLY A 69 3.64 8.96 6.05
C GLY A 69 3.20 10.35 6.53
N PHE A 70 1.89 10.51 6.76
CA PHE A 70 1.31 11.72 7.33
C PHE A 70 1.78 11.92 8.78
N LEU A 71 1.65 10.90 9.63
CA LEU A 71 2.05 10.99 11.04
C LEU A 71 3.52 11.33 11.20
N PHE A 72 4.44 10.72 10.44
CA PHE A 72 5.87 11.07 10.51
C PHE A 72 6.19 12.50 10.08
N THR A 73 5.27 13.19 9.39
CA THR A 73 5.44 14.59 8.99
C THR A 73 4.71 15.54 9.95
N ALA A 74 3.42 15.28 10.23
CA ALA A 74 2.54 16.20 10.94
C ALA A 74 2.64 16.04 12.47
N TYR A 75 2.74 14.81 12.96
CA TYR A 75 2.66 14.52 14.39
C TYR A 75 3.79 15.17 15.21
N PRO A 76 5.09 15.10 14.81
CA PRO A 76 6.15 15.79 15.54
C PRO A 76 5.90 17.29 15.62
N ARG A 77 5.40 17.90 14.54
CA ARG A 77 5.16 19.34 14.46
C ARG A 77 4.00 19.80 15.34
N TRP A 78 2.94 19.01 15.44
CA TRP A 78 1.83 19.27 16.36
C TRP A 78 2.26 19.28 17.82
N LEU A 79 3.33 18.56 18.15
CA LEU A 79 3.89 18.48 19.50
C LEU A 79 5.13 19.36 19.67
N GLU A 80 5.45 20.22 18.70
CA GLU A 80 6.67 21.05 18.67
C GLU A 80 7.97 20.22 18.86
N GLY A 81 7.93 18.94 18.49
CA GLY A 81 9.03 18.00 18.64
C GLY A 81 9.98 17.99 17.44
N PRO A 82 11.15 17.33 17.59
CA PRO A 82 12.13 17.22 16.51
C PRO A 82 11.61 16.34 15.36
N ASP A 83 12.09 16.63 14.13
CA ASP A 83 11.80 15.81 12.96
C ASP A 83 12.28 14.36 13.13
N ILE A 84 11.51 13.40 12.61
CA ILE A 84 11.87 11.98 12.65
C ILE A 84 13.10 11.72 11.77
N PRO A 85 14.15 11.06 12.29
CA PRO A 85 15.39 10.85 11.53
C PRO A 85 15.15 9.95 10.32
N LYS A 86 15.86 10.23 9.22
CA LYS A 86 15.70 9.53 7.93
C LYS A 86 15.83 8.01 8.02
N SER A 87 16.71 7.52 8.87
CA SER A 87 16.93 6.09 9.09
C SER A 87 15.74 5.39 9.76
N ALA A 88 14.96 6.10 10.60
CA ALA A 88 13.81 5.54 11.29
C ALA A 88 12.65 5.30 10.32
N TYR A 89 12.18 6.35 9.63
CA TYR A 89 11.05 6.17 8.72
C TYR A 89 11.39 5.29 7.51
N ARG A 90 12.65 5.22 7.07
CA ARG A 90 13.06 4.27 6.02
C ARG A 90 12.94 2.82 6.46
N ARG A 91 13.32 2.49 7.70
CA ARG A 91 13.16 1.12 8.23
C ARG A 91 11.69 0.72 8.33
N VAL A 92 10.84 1.64 8.80
CA VAL A 92 9.38 1.42 8.87
C VAL A 92 8.79 1.26 7.47
N PHE A 93 9.21 2.08 6.51
CA PHE A 93 8.79 1.94 5.10
C PHE A 93 9.15 0.56 4.55
N LEU A 94 10.40 0.12 4.74
CA LEU A 94 10.86 -1.17 4.23
C LEU A 94 10.10 -2.33 4.88
N ALA A 95 9.82 -2.27 6.18
CA ALA A 95 9.02 -3.27 6.88
C ALA A 95 7.59 -3.32 6.33
N LEU A 96 6.95 -2.17 6.13
CA LEU A 96 5.59 -2.09 5.58
C LEU A 96 5.54 -2.58 4.13
N ALA A 97 6.51 -2.19 3.30
CA ALA A 97 6.62 -2.63 1.92
C ALA A 97 6.86 -4.15 1.83
N ALA A 98 7.74 -4.70 2.67
CA ALA A 98 7.98 -6.13 2.74
C ALA A 98 6.74 -6.91 3.17
N GLY A 99 6.02 -6.43 4.20
CA GLY A 99 4.75 -7.02 4.63
C GLY A 99 3.72 -7.02 3.51
N MET A 100 3.64 -5.93 2.74
CA MET A 100 2.73 -5.84 1.60
C MET A 100 3.11 -6.79 0.47
N LEU A 101 4.41 -6.95 0.18
CA LEU A 101 4.88 -7.94 -0.79
C LEU A 101 4.50 -9.37 -0.35
N CYS A 102 4.67 -9.71 0.93
CA CYS A 102 4.22 -10.99 1.47
C CYS A 102 2.71 -11.18 1.34
N ALA A 103 1.92 -10.12 1.57
CA ALA A 103 0.47 -10.18 1.38
C ALA A 103 0.09 -10.44 -0.08
N TYR A 104 0.75 -9.78 -1.04
CA TYR A 104 0.53 -10.05 -2.46
C TYR A 104 0.87 -11.49 -2.85
N LEU A 105 1.96 -12.05 -2.33
CA LEU A 105 2.32 -13.47 -2.53
C LEU A 105 1.32 -14.45 -1.92
N GLY A 106 0.53 -14.04 -0.92
CA GLY A 106 -0.53 -14.86 -0.34
C GLY A 106 -1.90 -14.68 -1.03
N ILE A 107 -2.10 -13.56 -1.74
CA ILE A 107 -3.35 -13.27 -2.46
C ILE A 107 -3.38 -13.97 -3.82
N PHE A 108 -2.24 -13.96 -4.54
CA PHE A 108 -2.08 -14.52 -5.87
C PHE A 108 -1.38 -15.88 -5.84
#